data_AF-A0A951ZEP1-F1
#
_entry.id   AF-A0A951ZEP1-F1
#
_cell.length_a   1.000
_cell.length_b   1.000
_cell.length_c   1.000
_cell.angle_alpha   90.00
_cell.angle_beta   90.00
_cell.angle_gamma   90.00
#
_symmetry.space_group_name_H-M   'P 1'
#
loop_
_entity.id
_entity.type
_entity.pdbx_description
1 polymer ?
#
loop_
_entity_poly.entity_id
_entity_poly.type
_entity_poly.pdbx_seq_one_letter_code
_entity_poly.pdbx_strand_id
1 'polypeptide(L)'
;MAELRALFESELGYVVLLFGLFVVPKVLQRWRLPSAITAFVLGAVVGISGGPFREDRTLHLLSTFGISALFLFAGLEVDFHALRARLRVLAQHLGVRVAMLALAAWAGAQLFGLEGRAAVLLA
;
A
#
# COMPACT_ATOMS: atom_id res chain seq x y z
N MET A 1 19.25 -13.84 22.21
CA MET A 1 19.14 -13.65 20.74
C MET A 1 18.43 -14.83 20.05
N ALA A 2 18.72 -16.09 20.41
CA ALA A 2 18.02 -17.26 19.84
C ALA A 2 16.53 -17.37 20.24
N GLU A 3 16.20 -17.12 21.51
CA GLU A 3 14.80 -17.15 21.99
C GLU A 3 13.94 -16.04 21.40
N LEU A 4 14.52 -14.87 21.12
CA LEU A 4 13.83 -13.76 20.46
C LEU A 4 13.43 -14.14 19.02
N ARG A 5 14.27 -14.91 18.32
CA ARG A 5 13.96 -15.39 16.96
C ARG A 5 12.85 -16.44 16.97
N ALA A 6 12.86 -17.37 17.93
CA ALA A 6 11.80 -18.37 18.09
C ALA A 6 10.43 -17.74 18.41
N LEU A 7 10.40 -16.64 19.18
CA LEU A 7 9.19 -15.84 19.42
C LEU A 7 8.62 -15.21 18.14
N PHE A 8 9.49 -14.73 17.25
CA PHE A 8 9.10 -14.13 15.98
C PHE A 8 8.72 -15.16 14.90
N GLU A 9 9.07 -16.43 15.06
CA GLU A 9 8.58 -17.56 14.24
C GLU A 9 7.19 -18.06 14.65
N SER A 10 6.56 -17.45 15.65
CA SER A 10 5.26 -17.85 16.22
C SER A 10 4.16 -16.78 16.02
N GLU A 11 2.91 -17.09 16.42
CA GLU A 11 1.76 -16.17 16.45
C GLU A 11 2.05 -14.83 17.16
N LEU A 12 2.97 -14.83 18.12
CA LEU A 12 3.41 -13.63 18.83
C LEU A 12 4.14 -12.66 17.90
N GLY A 13 4.88 -13.15 16.91
CA GLY A 13 5.48 -12.33 15.85
C GLY A 13 4.42 -11.52 15.11
N TYR A 14 3.29 -12.14 14.76
CA TYR A 14 2.16 -11.46 14.12
C TYR A 14 1.54 -10.39 15.00
N VAL A 15 1.32 -10.70 16.27
CA VAL A 15 0.77 -9.74 17.24
C VAL A 15 1.69 -8.54 17.37
N VAL A 16 3.00 -8.77 17.51
CA VAL A 16 3.99 -7.68 17.60
C VAL A 16 4.04 -6.86 16.31
N LEU A 17 3.98 -7.51 15.14
CA LEU A 17 3.95 -6.83 13.85
C LEU A 17 2.71 -5.95 13.71
N LEU A 18 1.51 -6.50 13.92
CA LEU A 18 0.27 -5.74 13.86
C LEU A 18 0.27 -4.63 14.90
N PHE A 19 0.66 -4.92 16.14
CA PHE A 19 0.74 -3.92 17.20
C PHE A 19 1.67 -2.78 16.81
N GLY A 20 2.87 -3.08 16.29
CA GLY A 20 3.79 -2.09 15.77
C GLY A 20 3.16 -1.25 14.66
N LEU A 21 2.51 -1.91 13.69
CA LEU A 21 1.88 -1.24 12.55
C LEU A 21 0.64 -0.40 12.91
N PHE A 22 -0.06 -0.71 14.01
CA PHE A 22 -1.23 0.07 14.46
C PHE A 22 -0.86 1.16 15.47
N VAL A 23 0.07 0.88 16.39
CA VAL A 23 0.39 1.78 17.51
C VAL A 23 1.46 2.77 17.12
N VAL A 24 2.55 2.34 16.47
CA VAL A 24 3.67 3.24 16.14
C VAL A 24 3.21 4.38 15.24
N PRO A 25 2.46 4.16 14.14
CA PRO A 25 1.91 5.26 13.33
C PRO A 25 1.07 6.25 14.13
N LYS A 26 0.23 5.78 15.06
CA LYS A 26 -0.60 6.66 15.88
C LYS A 26 0.20 7.49 16.88
N VAL A 27 1.26 6.93 17.44
CA VAL A 27 2.16 7.69 18.32
C VAL A 27 2.94 8.73 17.49
N LEU A 28 3.43 8.34 16.32
CA LEU A 28 4.20 9.21 15.43
C LEU A 28 3.36 10.32 14.79
N GLN A 29 2.04 10.13 14.66
CA GLN A 29 1.11 11.19 14.24
C GLN A 29 1.19 12.43 15.15
N ARG A 30 1.61 12.30 16.42
CA ARG A 30 1.85 13.44 17.30
C ARG A 30 2.91 14.41 16.75
N TRP A 31 3.82 13.93 15.90
CA TRP A 31 4.81 14.74 15.20
C TRP A 31 4.38 15.12 13.78
N ARG A 32 3.08 15.09 13.49
CA ARG A 32 2.48 15.44 12.17
C ARG A 32 2.89 14.51 11.02
N LEU A 33 3.33 13.30 11.32
CA LEU A 33 3.63 12.29 10.31
C LEU A 33 2.34 11.55 9.88
N PRO A 34 2.03 11.47 8.56
CA PRO A 34 0.86 10.74 8.08
C PRO A 34 0.96 9.25 8.40
N SER A 35 -0.08 8.68 9.03
CA SER A 35 -0.06 7.27 9.44
C SER A 35 0.19 6.31 8.28
N ALA A 36 -0.45 6.55 7.14
CA ALA A 36 -0.28 5.72 5.95
C ALA A 36 1.19 5.59 5.52
N ILE A 37 1.93 6.71 5.49
CA ILE A 37 3.35 6.71 5.11
C ILE A 37 4.18 5.98 6.16
N THR A 38 3.94 6.24 7.45
CA THR A 38 4.69 5.59 8.53
C THR A 38 4.46 4.08 8.58
N ALA A 39 3.22 3.62 8.38
CA ALA A 39 2.87 2.21 8.31
C ALA A 39 3.52 1.55 7.08
N PHE A 40 3.47 2.20 5.92
CA PHE A 40 4.12 1.71 4.71
C PHE A 40 5.63 1.55 4.90
N VAL A 41 6.30 2.57 5.45
CA VAL A 41 7.75 2.51 5.71
C VAL A 41 8.10 1.42 6.72
N LEU A 42 7.34 1.30 7.82
CA LEU A 42 7.53 0.23 8.79
C LEU A 42 7.38 -1.15 8.14
N GLY A 43 6.33 -1.36 7.34
CA GLY A 43 6.11 -2.60 6.61
C GLY A 43 7.25 -2.88 5.63
N ALA A 44 7.71 -1.88 4.87
CA ALA A 44 8.83 -2.02 3.94
C ALA A 44 10.14 -2.38 4.65
N VAL A 45 10.44 -1.72 5.78
CA VAL A 45 11.64 -2.02 6.59
C VAL A 45 11.61 -3.45 7.10
N VAL A 46 10.48 -3.90 7.64
CA VAL A 46 10.30 -5.29 8.12
C VAL A 46 10.37 -6.30 6.97
N GLY A 47 9.79 -5.98 5.81
CA GLY A 47 9.81 -6.86 4.64
C GLY A 47 11.21 -7.05 4.06
N ILE A 48 12.01 -5.97 3.99
CA ILE A 48 13.37 -6.01 3.43
C ILE A 48 14.36 -6.64 4.42
N SER A 49 14.17 -6.48 5.73
CA SER A 49 15.13 -6.93 6.76
C SER A 49 15.31 -8.46 6.86
N GLY A 50 14.67 -9.25 5.98
CA GLY A 50 14.83 -10.70 5.96
C GLY A 50 14.17 -11.40 7.15
N GLY A 51 13.15 -10.78 7.74
CA GLY A 51 12.40 -11.34 8.85
C GLY A 51 11.58 -12.59 8.49
N PRO A 52 10.97 -13.25 9.48
CA PRO A 52 10.29 -14.55 9.32
C PRO A 52 9.01 -14.50 8.48
N PHE A 53 8.54 -13.32 8.09
CA PHE A 53 7.28 -13.11 7.38
C PHE A 53 7.39 -13.20 5.84
N ARG A 54 8.45 -13.79 5.31
CA ARG A 54 8.62 -13.96 3.85
C ARG A 54 7.63 -14.98 3.31
N GLU A 55 6.82 -14.56 2.34
CA GLU A 55 5.83 -15.40 1.64
C GLU A 55 4.76 -16.04 2.54
N ASP A 56 4.42 -15.39 3.66
CA ASP A 56 3.42 -15.96 4.57
C ASP A 56 1.98 -15.84 4.03
N ARG A 57 1.30 -16.98 3.98
CA ARG A 57 -0.09 -17.11 3.51
C ARG A 57 -1.07 -16.28 4.33
N THR A 58 -0.83 -16.09 5.61
CA THR A 58 -1.66 -15.30 6.53
C THR A 58 -1.59 -13.82 6.18
N LEU A 59 -0.39 -13.29 5.90
CA LEU A 59 -0.24 -11.90 5.43
C LEU A 59 -0.87 -11.70 4.06
N HIS A 60 -0.79 -12.69 3.18
CA HIS A 60 -1.44 -12.64 1.88
C HIS A 60 -2.97 -12.54 2.02
N LEU A 61 -3.56 -13.35 2.90
CA LEU A 61 -4.99 -13.28 3.21
C LEU A 61 -5.36 -11.93 3.83
N LEU A 62 -4.59 -11.46 4.82
CA LEU A 62 -4.84 -10.18 5.49
C LEU A 62 -4.72 -8.99 4.52
N SER A 63 -3.76 -9.01 3.60
CA SER A 63 -3.62 -8.00 2.54
C SER A 63 -4.82 -8.03 1.60
N THR A 64 -5.26 -9.22 1.20
CA THR A 64 -6.42 -9.37 0.31
C THR A 64 -7.69 -8.84 0.97
N PHE A 65 -7.95 -9.24 2.22
CA PHE A 65 -9.09 -8.74 2.98
C PHE A 65 -8.99 -7.24 3.26
N GLY A 66 -7.82 -6.74 3.62
CA GLY A 66 -7.58 -5.32 3.90
C GLY A 66 -7.81 -4.44 2.68
N ILE A 67 -7.22 -4.80 1.53
CA ILE A 67 -7.41 -4.08 0.27
C ILE A 67 -8.88 -4.12 -0.14
N SER A 68 -9.51 -5.31 -0.10
CA SER A 68 -10.93 -5.47 -0.47
C SER A 68 -11.85 -4.65 0.43
N ALA A 69 -11.61 -4.64 1.75
CA ALA A 69 -12.37 -3.84 2.70
C ALA A 69 -12.20 -2.34 2.47
N LEU A 70 -10.96 -1.86 2.23
CA LEU A 70 -10.70 -0.45 1.93
C LEU A 70 -11.46 0.01 0.68
N PHE A 71 -11.45 -0.79 -0.39
CA PHE A 71 -12.22 -0.49 -1.60
C PHE A 71 -13.74 -0.61 -1.39
N LEU A 72 -14.20 -1.56 -0.58
CA LEU A 72 -15.61 -1.69 -0.23
C LEU A 72 -16.11 -0.46 0.54
N PHE A 73 -15.40 -0.04 1.58
CA PHE A 73 -15.76 1.16 2.36
C PHE A 73 -15.68 2.42 1.49
N ALA A 74 -14.62 2.58 0.70
CA ALA A 74 -14.53 3.70 -0.25
C ALA A 74 -15.71 3.70 -1.25
N GLY A 75 -16.15 2.53 -1.71
CA GLY A 75 -17.31 2.40 -2.60
C GLY A 75 -18.64 2.73 -1.93
N LEU A 76 -18.82 2.34 -0.66
CA LEU A 76 -20.03 2.62 0.12
C LEU A 76 -20.15 4.09 0.53
N GLU A 77 -19.02 4.78 0.75
CA GLU A 77 -18.96 6.21 1.09
C GLU A 77 -19.18 7.15 -0.12
N VAL A 78 -19.20 6.62 -1.36
CA VAL A 78 -19.36 7.42 -2.57
C VAL A 78 -20.82 7.80 -2.83
N ASP A 79 -21.06 9.10 -2.93
CA ASP A 79 -22.34 9.64 -3.40
C ASP A 79 -22.41 9.65 -4.94
N PHE A 80 -23.13 8.68 -5.49
CA PHE A 80 -23.35 8.56 -6.94
C PHE A 80 -24.11 9.74 -7.55
N HIS A 81 -24.96 10.43 -6.78
CA HIS A 81 -25.71 11.57 -7.31
C HIS A 81 -24.81 12.78 -7.50
N ALA A 82 -23.97 13.08 -6.49
CA ALA A 82 -22.93 14.10 -6.58
C ALA A 82 -21.88 13.79 -7.65
N LEU A 83 -21.51 12.51 -7.81
CA LEU A 83 -20.56 12.06 -8.82
C LEU A 83 -21.10 12.32 -10.24
N ARG A 84 -22.38 11.96 -10.49
CA ARG A 84 -23.04 12.17 -11.79
C ARG A 84 -23.11 13.64 -12.18
N ALA A 85 -23.40 14.52 -11.23
CA ALA A 85 -23.48 15.96 -11.47
C ALA A 85 -22.14 16.57 -11.97
N ARG A 86 -21.00 15.93 -11.65
CA ARG A 86 -19.66 16.42 -12.02
C ARG A 86 -18.85 15.42 -12.85
N LEU A 87 -19.51 14.50 -13.55
CA LEU A 87 -18.86 13.46 -14.37
C LEU A 87 -17.84 14.02 -15.36
N ARG A 88 -18.15 15.15 -16.00
CA ARG A 88 -17.23 15.78 -16.96
C ARG A 88 -15.91 16.19 -16.31
N VAL A 89 -15.99 16.84 -15.14
CA VAL A 89 -14.80 17.26 -14.38
C VAL A 89 -14.03 16.05 -13.90
N LEU A 90 -14.73 15.01 -13.40
CA LEU A 90 -14.10 13.75 -12.99
C LEU A 90 -13.37 13.08 -14.16
N ALA A 91 -14.01 12.98 -15.33
CA ALA A 91 -13.43 12.39 -16.53
C ALA A 91 -12.19 13.16 -17.01
N GLN A 92 -12.18 14.49 -16.91
CA GLN A 92 -10.99 15.29 -17.20
C GLN A 92 -9.83 14.95 -16.26
N HIS A 93 -10.08 14.90 -14.94
CA HIS A 93 -9.05 14.53 -13.97
C HIS A 93 -8.56 13.10 -14.16
N LEU A 94 -9.47 12.17 -14.48
CA LEU A 94 -9.11 10.79 -14.78
C LEU A 94 -8.28 10.70 -16.05
N GLY A 95 -8.65 11.43 -17.10
CA GLY A 95 -7.88 11.53 -18.35
C GLY A 95 -6.48 12.08 -18.12
N VAL A 96 -6.33 13.15 -17.33
CA VAL A 96 -5.02 13.70 -16.97
C VAL A 96 -4.20 12.68 -16.17
N ARG A 97 -4.81 11.96 -15.21
CA ARG A 97 -4.10 10.90 -14.47
C ARG A 97 -3.64 9.78 -15.38
N VAL A 98 -4.49 9.27 -16.28
CA VAL A 98 -4.11 8.24 -17.24
C VAL A 98 -2.99 8.72 -18.17
N ALA A 99 -3.04 9.98 -18.62
CA ALA A 99 -1.99 10.57 -19.43
C ALA A 99 -0.66 10.69 -18.66
N MET A 100 -0.70 11.09 -17.38
CA MET A 100 0.47 11.13 -16.51
C MET A 100 1.08 9.73 -16.33
N LEU A 101 0.25 8.70 -16.11
CA LEU A 101 0.72 7.30 -16.02
C LEU A 101 1.35 6.83 -17.34
N ALA A 102 0.72 7.15 -18.49
CA ALA A 102 1.27 6.80 -19.80
C ALA A 102 2.63 7.49 -20.06
N LEU A 103 2.76 8.76 -19.67
CA LEU A 103 4.03 9.49 -19.77
C LEU A 103 5.08 8.92 -18.82
N ALA A 104 4.72 8.54 -17.60
CA ALA A 104 5.61 7.88 -16.66
C ALA A 104 6.09 6.52 -17.19
N ALA A 105 5.19 5.72 -17.77
CA ALA A 105 5.55 4.45 -18.40
C ALA A 105 6.49 4.67 -19.59
N TRP A 106 6.18 5.64 -20.47
CA TRP A 106 7.03 5.96 -21.60
C TRP A 106 8.41 6.46 -21.17
N ALA A 107 8.49 7.35 -20.18
CA ALA A 107 9.74 7.81 -19.61
C ALA A 107 10.53 6.66 -18.96
N GLY A 108 9.84 5.75 -18.27
CA GLY A 108 10.43 4.53 -17.70
C GLY A 108 11.07 3.64 -18.77
N ALA A 109 10.36 3.42 -19.88
CA ALA A 109 10.87 2.64 -21.01
C ALA A 109 12.12 3.28 -21.63
N GLN A 110 12.14 4.61 -21.80
CA GLN A 110 13.25 5.29 -22.46
C GLN A 110 14.46 5.51 -21.55
N LEU A 111 14.24 5.91 -20.30
CA LEU A 111 15.32 6.24 -19.36
C LEU A 111 15.99 4.99 -18.78
N PHE A 112 15.22 3.93 -18.55
CA PHE A 112 15.70 2.70 -17.92
C PHE A 112 15.75 1.50 -18.88
N GLY A 113 15.38 1.68 -20.15
CA GLY A 113 15.38 0.60 -21.16
C GLY A 113 14.37 -0.50 -20.85
N LEU A 114 13.31 -0.20 -20.09
CA LEU A 114 12.33 -1.19 -19.65
C LEU A 114 11.48 -1.67 -20.83
N GLU A 115 11.23 -2.99 -20.86
CA GLU A 115 10.21 -3.55 -21.74
C GLU A 115 8.83 -2.94 -21.44
N GLY A 116 7.97 -2.85 -22.45
CA GLY A 116 6.68 -2.16 -22.33
C GLY A 116 5.81 -2.65 -21.15
N ARG A 117 5.80 -3.96 -20.86
CA ARG A 117 5.07 -4.49 -19.70
C ARG A 117 5.65 -4.00 -18.38
N ALA A 118 6.97 -4.05 -18.21
CA ALA A 118 7.63 -3.61 -16.99
C ALA A 118 7.46 -2.11 -16.78
N ALA A 119 7.54 -1.33 -17.86
CA ALA A 119 7.33 0.12 -17.83
C ALA A 119 5.90 0.51 -17.40
N VAL A 120 4.89 -0.23 -17.87
CA VAL A 120 3.49 -0.02 -17.45
C VAL A 120 3.25 -0.46 -16.00
N LEU A 121 3.92 -1.51 -15.53
CA LEU A 121 3.81 -1.95 -14.13
C LEU A 121 4.46 -0.97 -13.14
N LEU A 122 5.47 -0.22 -13.58
CA LEU A 122 6.15 0.79 -12.78
C LEU A 122 5.32 2.08 -12.62
N ALA A 123 4.59 2.45 -13.68
CA ALA A 123 3.85 3.72 -13.76
C ALA A 123 2.58 3.74 -12.92
#